data_AF-A0A7U5GZ52-F1
#
_entry.id   AF-A0A7U5GZ52-F1
#
_cell.length_a   1.000
_cell.length_b   1.000
_cell.length_c   1.000
_cell.angle_alpha   90.00
_cell.angle_beta   90.00
_cell.angle_gamma   90.00
#
_symmetry.space_group_name_H-M   'P 1'
#
loop_
_entity.id
_entity.type
_entity.pdbx_description
1 polymer ?
#
loop_
_entity_poly.entity_id
_entity_poly.type
_entity_poly.pdbx_seq_one_letter_code
_entity_poly.pdbx_strand_id
1 'polypeptide(L)'
;MTNNNQQYEVKLGKHVVFFNKNYRYIFIINELVLGIIFIMGSVFFFFETLKTAGIILFIVGSAQLFIRPVLKILHATTLRKISQSSQEQEWSE
;
A
#
# COMPACT_ATOMS: atom_id res chain seq x y z
N MET A 1 -40.57 18.73 16.23
CA MET A 1 -40.32 18.95 14.78
C MET A 1 -38.91 18.50 14.50
N THR A 2 -38.79 17.64 13.50
CA THR A 2 -37.70 16.68 13.24
C THR A 2 -36.49 17.30 12.56
N ASN A 3 -35.34 16.66 12.83
CA ASN A 3 -34.19 16.50 11.92
C ASN A 3 -33.43 17.78 11.51
N ASN A 4 -32.43 18.15 12.32
CA ASN A 4 -31.29 18.90 11.79
C ASN A 4 -30.16 17.91 11.54
N ASN A 5 -30.15 17.43 10.30
CA ASN A 5 -29.20 16.53 9.69
C ASN A 5 -27.82 17.20 9.57
N GLN A 6 -27.19 17.50 10.69
CA GLN A 6 -25.79 17.91 10.74
C GLN A 6 -24.95 16.63 10.65
N GLN A 7 -24.96 16.04 9.46
CA GLN A 7 -23.87 15.20 8.98
C GLN A 7 -22.64 16.10 9.06
N TYR A 8 -21.93 16.06 10.19
CA TYR A 8 -20.58 16.57 10.23
C TYR A 8 -19.80 15.65 9.31
N GLU A 9 -19.70 16.06 8.05
CA GLU A 9 -18.70 15.62 7.10
C GLU A 9 -17.37 16.01 7.73
N VAL A 10 -16.93 15.22 8.72
CA VAL A 10 -15.65 15.42 9.34
C VAL A 10 -14.68 15.02 8.25
N LYS A 11 -14.21 16.02 7.50
CA LYS A 11 -12.97 16.00 6.73
C LYS A 11 -11.84 15.75 7.72
N LEU A 12 -11.81 14.55 8.30
CA LEU A 12 -10.83 14.10 9.26
C LEU A 12 -9.54 13.94 8.51
N GLY A 13 -8.68 14.94 8.73
CA GLY A 13 -7.26 14.70 8.86
C GLY A 13 -6.64 14.17 7.59
N LYS A 14 -6.39 15.10 6.68
CA LYS A 14 -5.42 15.04 5.60
C LYS A 14 -3.99 14.84 6.15
N HIS A 15 -3.77 13.77 6.90
CA HIS A 15 -2.51 13.05 6.99
C HIS A 15 -2.63 11.74 6.19
N VAL A 16 -3.36 11.81 5.07
CA VAL A 16 -2.92 11.10 3.87
C VAL A 16 -1.46 11.51 3.72
N VAL A 17 -0.53 10.59 3.95
CA VAL A 17 0.87 10.79 3.58
C VAL A 17 0.82 11.50 2.23
N PHE A 18 1.36 12.71 2.14
CA PHE A 18 1.40 13.51 0.91
C PHE A 18 2.32 12.78 -0.09
N PHE A 19 1.92 11.58 -0.49
CA PHE A 19 2.26 10.99 -1.75
C PHE A 19 1.62 11.95 -2.75
N ASN A 20 2.45 12.87 -3.23
CA ASN A 20 2.14 13.71 -4.38
C ASN A 20 1.38 12.84 -5.40
N LYS A 21 0.35 13.37 -6.08
CA LYS A 21 -0.59 12.60 -6.93
C LYS A 21 0.14 11.57 -7.82
N ASN A 22 1.34 11.92 -8.26
CA ASN A 22 2.31 11.14 -9.02
C ASN A 22 2.76 9.82 -8.34
N TYR A 23 3.00 9.77 -7.03
CA TYR A 23 3.46 8.57 -6.32
C TYR A 23 2.44 7.44 -6.31
N ARG A 24 1.14 7.75 -6.31
CA ARG A 24 0.10 6.72 -6.43
C ARG A 24 0.17 6.02 -7.78
N TYR A 25 0.48 6.75 -8.85
CA TYR A 25 0.70 6.16 -10.17
C TYR A 25 1.97 5.31 -10.20
N ILE A 26 3.08 5.79 -9.61
CA ILE A 26 4.33 5.03 -9.52
C ILE A 26 4.11 3.69 -8.79
N PHE A 27 3.35 3.69 -7.70
CA PHE A 27 3.02 2.48 -6.97
C PHE A 27 2.21 1.49 -7.83
N ILE A 28 1.15 1.95 -8.49
CA ILE A 28 0.34 1.10 -9.38
C ILE A 28 1.17 0.56 -10.55
N ILE A 29 2.03 1.39 -11.15
CA ILE A 29 2.93 0.99 -12.23
C ILE A 29 3.91 -0.08 -11.72
N ASN A 30 4.52 0.11 -10.54
CA ASN A 30 5.41 -0.89 -9.95
C ASN A 30 4.70 -2.23 -9.72
N GLU A 31 3.42 -2.21 -9.35
CA GLU A 31 2.61 -3.42 -9.20
C GLU A 31 2.32 -4.12 -10.53
N LEU A 32 2.14 -3.37 -11.61
CA LEU A 32 1.98 -3.93 -12.95
C LEU A 32 3.30 -4.49 -13.49
N VAL A 33 4.40 -3.75 -13.32
CA VAL A 33 5.76 -4.20 -13.68
C VAL A 33 6.11 -5.48 -12.95
N LEU A 34 5.76 -5.59 -11.67
CA LEU A 34 5.93 -6.81 -10.88
C LEU A 34 5.23 -8.01 -11.53
N GLY A 35 3.98 -7.84 -11.95
CA GLY A 35 3.22 -8.89 -12.63
C GLY A 35 3.88 -9.32 -13.95
N ILE A 36 4.36 -8.37 -14.74
CA ILE A 36 5.06 -8.63 -16.00
C ILE A 36 6.36 -9.40 -15.77
N ILE A 37 7.15 -9.00 -14.76
CA ILE A 37 8.38 -9.70 -14.36
C ILE A 37 8.07 -11.15 -13.97
N PHE A 38 7.03 -11.39 -13.17
CA PHE A 38 6.67 -12.77 -12.80
C PHE A 38 6.29 -13.62 -14.01
N ILE A 39 5.48 -13.08 -14.92
CA ILE A 39 5.08 -13.79 -16.14
C ILE A 39 6.31 -14.09 -17.02
N MET A 40 7.18 -13.10 -17.25
CA MET A 40 8.42 -13.27 -18.01
C MET A 40 9.34 -14.31 -17.37
N GLY A 41 9.55 -14.22 -16.05
CA GLY A 41 10.36 -15.18 -15.30
C GLY A 41 9.82 -16.60 -15.38
N SER A 42 8.49 -16.76 -15.30
CA SER A 42 7.81 -18.04 -15.53
C SER A 42 8.04 -18.58 -16.93
N VAL A 43 7.99 -17.75 -17.97
CA VAL A 43 8.28 -18.17 -19.35
C VAL A 43 9.75 -18.57 -19.51
N PHE A 44 10.68 -17.90 -18.84
CA PHE A 44 12.10 -18.23 -18.91
C PHE A 44 12.42 -19.61 -18.32
N PHE A 45 11.61 -20.12 -17.41
CA PHE A 45 11.78 -21.46 -16.84
C PHE A 45 11.58 -22.59 -17.86
N PHE A 46 10.94 -22.34 -19.00
CA PHE A 46 10.78 -23.33 -20.08
C PHE A 46 12.06 -23.53 -20.91
N PHE A 47 13.05 -22.65 -20.78
CA PHE A 47 14.30 -22.70 -21.55
C PHE A 47 15.49 -22.83 -20.62
N GLU A 48 16.28 -23.89 -20.79
CA GLU A 48 17.40 -24.21 -19.89
C GLU A 48 18.45 -23.09 -19.84
N THR A 49 18.75 -22.46 -20.99
CA THR A 49 19.69 -21.33 -21.10
C THR A 49 19.19 -20.05 -20.42
N LEU A 50 17.87 -19.83 -20.35
CA LEU A 50 17.27 -18.64 -19.74
C LEU A 50 16.90 -18.85 -18.28
N LYS A 51 16.97 -20.08 -17.76
CA LYS A 51 16.57 -20.43 -16.40
C LYS A 51 17.28 -19.60 -15.35
N THR A 52 18.58 -19.34 -15.50
CA THR A 52 19.33 -18.47 -14.58
C THR A 52 18.78 -17.04 -14.56
N ALA A 53 18.43 -16.49 -15.73
CA ALA A 53 17.80 -15.17 -15.82
C ALA A 53 16.39 -15.17 -15.19
N GLY A 54 15.62 -16.26 -15.38
CA GLY A 54 14.32 -16.45 -14.74
C GLY A 54 14.40 -16.47 -13.21
N ILE A 55 15.42 -17.15 -12.65
CA ILE A 55 15.68 -17.18 -11.21
C ILE A 55 15.96 -15.77 -10.68
N ILE A 56 16.83 -15.01 -11.36
CA ILE A 56 17.13 -13.61 -10.97
C ILE A 56 15.85 -12.76 -11.01
N LEU A 57 15.03 -12.90 -12.05
CA LEU A 57 13.75 -12.19 -12.17
C LEU A 57 12.81 -12.52 -11.00
N PHE A 58 12.74 -13.78 -10.57
CA PHE A 58 11.91 -14.15 -9.43
C PHE A 58 12.46 -13.65 -8.09
N ILE A 59 13.77 -13.59 -7.91
CA ILE A 59 14.36 -13.01 -6.68
C ILE A 59 14.02 -11.52 -6.60
N VAL A 60 14.22 -10.78 -7.69
CA VAL A 60 13.88 -9.36 -7.78
C VAL A 60 12.38 -9.13 -7.61
N GLY A 61 11.54 -9.90 -8.30
CA GLY A 61 10.09 -9.83 -8.17
C GLY A 61 9.63 -10.14 -6.74
N SER A 62 10.21 -11.14 -6.09
CA SER A 62 9.88 -11.49 -4.71
C SER A 62 10.23 -10.35 -3.74
N ALA A 63 11.38 -9.69 -3.92
CA ALA A 63 11.73 -8.49 -3.15
C ALA A 63 10.72 -7.35 -3.38
N GLN A 64 10.28 -7.16 -4.62
CA GLN A 64 9.30 -6.13 -5.00
C GLN A 64 7.88 -6.42 -4.45
N LEU A 65 7.54 -7.68 -4.17
CA LEU A 65 6.28 -8.05 -3.51
C LEU A 65 6.14 -7.43 -2.11
N PHE A 66 7.26 -7.21 -1.39
CA PHE A 66 7.26 -6.64 -0.03
C PHE A 66 6.84 -5.17 0.02
N ILE A 67 6.85 -4.44 -1.11
CA ILE A 67 6.48 -3.02 -1.15
C ILE A 67 5.03 -2.82 -0.64
N ARG A 68 4.08 -3.66 -1.07
CA ARG A 68 2.68 -3.60 -0.64
C ARG A 68 2.48 -3.76 0.87
N PRO A 69 2.96 -4.84 1.53
CA PRO A 69 2.82 -5.00 2.97
C PRO A 69 3.58 -3.94 3.76
N VAL A 70 4.74 -3.47 3.31
CA VAL A 70 5.47 -2.36 3.97
C VAL A 70 4.63 -1.09 3.99
N LEU A 71 4.02 -0.70 2.87
CA LEU A 71 3.11 0.45 2.83
C LEU A 71 1.89 0.26 3.75
N LYS A 72 1.32 -0.95 3.78
CA LYS A 72 0.16 -1.27 4.64
C LYS A 72 0.52 -1.19 6.13
N ILE A 73 1.68 -1.69 6.53
CA ILE A 73 2.18 -1.64 7.92
C ILE A 73 2.40 -0.19 8.35
N LEU A 74 3.07 0.62 7.51
CA LEU A 74 3.29 2.04 7.79
C LEU A 74 1.98 2.80 7.98
N HIS A 75 0.94 2.46 7.18
CA HIS A 75 -0.38 3.05 7.36
C HIS A 75 -1.05 2.61 8.67
N ALA A 76 -1.02 1.32 8.96
CA ALA A 76 -1.66 0.73 10.14
C ALA A 76 -1.07 1.23 11.46
N THR A 77 0.25 1.48 11.52
CA THR A 77 0.90 2.01 12.73
C THR A 77 0.56 3.48 12.99
N THR A 78 0.34 4.29 11.96
CA THR A 78 -0.15 5.67 12.11
C THR A 78 -1.59 5.71 12.60
N LEU A 79 -2.47 4.84 12.09
CA LEU A 79 -3.88 4.77 12.49
C LEU A 79 -4.07 4.44 13.98
N ARG A 80 -3.23 3.56 14.55
CA ARG A 80 -3.34 3.16 15.96
C ARG A 80 -3.00 4.28 16.96
N LYS A 81 -2.18 5.25 16.56
CA LYS A 81 -1.79 6.37 17.44
C LYS A 81 -2.91 7.41 17.60
N ILE A 82 -3.81 7.51 16.63
CA ILE A 82 -4.92 8.47 16.63
C ILE A 82 -6.13 7.92 17.40
N SER A 83 -6.36 6.60 17.37
CA SER A 83 -7.49 5.99 18.09
C SER A 83 -7.35 6.01 19.62
N GLN A 84 -6.12 6.10 20.16
CA GLN A 84 -5.91 6.22 21.61
C GLN A 84 -6.12 7.66 22.12
N SER A 85 -5.71 8.67 21.36
CA SER A 85 -5.91 10.08 21.77
C SER A 85 -7.37 10.52 21.77
N SER A 86 -8.22 9.90 20.94
CA SER A 86 -9.66 10.20 20.95
C SER A 86 -10.42 9.50 22.07
N GLN A 87 -9.89 8.41 22.63
CA GLN A 87 -10.52 7.72 23.76
C GLN A 87 -10.19 8.42 25.08
N GLU A 88 -8.96 8.90 25.30
CA GLU A 88 -8.60 9.60 26.56
C GLU A 88 -9.34 10.93 26.77
N GLN A 89 -9.76 11.62 25.70
CA GLN A 89 -10.54 12.86 25.80
C GLN A 89 -12.02 12.62 26.16
N GLU A 90 -12.58 11.45 25.83
CA GLU A 90 -13.98 11.09 26.14
C GLU A 90 -14.16 10.64 27.61
N TRP A 91 -13.07 10.26 28.30
CA TRP A 91 -13.08 9.90 29.73
C TRP A 91 -12.60 11.03 30.66
N SER A 92 -12.26 12.20 30.13
CA SER A 92 -11.81 13.38 30.90
C SER A 92 -12.72 14.60 30.80
N GLU A 93 -13.88 14.47 30.13
CA GLU A 93 -15.07 15.33 30.25
C GLU A 93 -16.15 14.65 31.11
#